data_AF-A0A958QUJ5-F1
#
_entry.id   AF-A0A958QUJ5-F1
#
_cell.length_a   1.000
_cell.length_b   1.000
_cell.length_c   1.000
_cell.angle_alpha   90.00
_cell.angle_beta   90.00
_cell.angle_gamma   90.00
#
_symmetry.space_group_name_H-M   'P 1'
#
loop_
_entity.id
_entity.type
_entity.pdbx_description
1 polymer ?
#
loop_
_entity_poly.entity_id
_entity_poly.type
_entity_poly.pdbx_seq_one_letter_code
_entity_poly.pdbx_strand_id
1 'polypeptide(L)'
;MPYIPKSHRPQYEEHLKQLADIVPDDRGIRPGHMNYIITSLLRRVYGDKMRYADHNEVMGVLSAVSQEFYRRWTAPYEDEKIAAEGDVR
;
A
#
# COMPACT_ATOMS: atom_id res chain seq x y z
N MET A 1 -3.22 10.30 -2.43
CA MET A 1 -2.14 10.66 -3.37
C MET A 1 -2.32 12.05 -3.95
N PRO A 2 -1.57 13.07 -3.46
CA PRO A 2 -1.70 14.46 -3.93
C PRO A 2 -1.31 14.64 -5.41
N TYR A 3 -0.58 13.68 -5.98
CA TYR A 3 -0.06 13.69 -7.35
C TYR A 3 -0.94 12.97 -8.39
N ILE A 4 -2.09 12.39 -7.98
CA ILE A 4 -3.10 11.87 -8.92
C ILE A 4 -4.32 12.80 -8.88
N PRO A 5 -4.71 13.42 -10.01
CA PRO A 5 -5.92 14.25 -10.08
C PRO A 5 -7.14 13.52 -9.52
N LYS A 6 -7.98 14.22 -8.75
CA LYS A 6 -9.18 13.62 -8.15
C LYS A 6 -10.10 12.99 -9.21
N SER A 7 -10.18 13.60 -10.40
CA SER A 7 -10.95 13.10 -11.53
C SER A 7 -10.50 11.73 -12.05
N HIS A 8 -9.24 11.34 -11.82
CA HIS A 8 -8.70 10.06 -12.30
C HIS A 8 -8.89 8.92 -11.30
N ARG A 9 -9.33 9.18 -10.07
CA ARG A 9 -9.44 8.15 -9.02
C ARG A 9 -10.68 7.25 -9.14
N PRO A 10 -11.88 7.78 -9.50
CA PRO A 10 -13.11 6.99 -9.49
C PRO A 10 -13.06 5.69 -10.30
N GLN A 11 -12.27 5.64 -11.38
CA GLN A 11 -12.10 4.43 -12.20
C GLN A 11 -11.54 3.22 -11.40
N TYR A 12 -10.82 3.47 -10.31
CA TYR A 12 -10.22 2.43 -9.48
C TYR A 12 -11.08 2.02 -8.29
N GLU A 13 -11.95 2.91 -7.78
CA GLU A 13 -12.62 2.74 -6.48
C GLU A 13 -13.49 1.46 -6.41
N GLU A 14 -14.27 1.18 -7.46
CA GLU A 14 -15.12 -0.02 -7.49
C GLU A 14 -14.28 -1.30 -7.51
N HIS A 15 -13.20 -1.33 -8.29
CA HIS A 15 -12.29 -2.48 -8.36
C HIS A 15 -11.52 -2.67 -7.05
N LEU A 16 -11.11 -1.58 -6.40
CA LEU A 16 -10.46 -1.61 -5.10
C LEU A 16 -11.40 -2.16 -4.03
N LYS A 17 -12.68 -1.74 -4.04
CA LYS A 17 -13.69 -2.27 -3.14
C LYS A 17 -13.88 -3.78 -3.34
N GLN A 18 -14.10 -4.22 -4.57
CA GLN A 18 -14.27 -5.64 -4.89
C GLN A 18 -13.05 -6.48 -4.47
N LEU A 19 -11.84 -5.96 -4.68
CA LEU A 19 -10.62 -6.64 -4.28
C LEU A 19 -10.45 -6.69 -2.76
N ALA A 20 -10.81 -5.62 -2.05
CA ALA A 20 -10.78 -5.58 -0.59
C ALA A 20 -11.80 -6.56 0.02
N ASP A 21 -13.00 -6.65 -0.55
CA ASP A 21 -14.08 -7.53 -0.08
C ASP A 21 -13.71 -9.03 -0.11
N ILE A 22 -12.72 -9.43 -0.92
CA ILE A 22 -12.27 -10.84 -1.02
C ILE A 22 -10.99 -11.15 -0.23
N VAL A 23 -10.34 -10.14 0.37
CA VAL A 23 -9.16 -10.35 1.21
C VAL A 23 -9.59 -10.91 2.57
N PRO A 24 -8.98 -12.00 3.07
CA PRO A 24 -9.38 -12.57 4.36
C PRO A 24 -9.09 -11.63 5.53
N ASP A 25 -10.01 -11.57 6.49
CA ASP A 25 -9.87 -10.80 7.73
C ASP A 25 -8.91 -11.41 8.74
N ASP A 26 -8.57 -12.69 8.57
CA ASP A 26 -7.64 -13.42 9.44
C ASP A 26 -6.23 -12.82 9.34
N ARG A 27 -5.76 -12.27 10.47
CA ARG A 27 -4.46 -11.62 10.60
C ARG A 27 -3.28 -12.55 10.33
N GLY A 28 -3.44 -13.86 10.52
CA GLY A 28 -2.40 -14.86 10.28
C GLY A 28 -2.10 -15.09 8.80
N ILE A 29 -3.12 -14.97 7.94
CA ILE A 29 -3.00 -15.25 6.50
C ILE A 29 -3.08 -14.00 5.61
N ARG A 30 -3.75 -12.93 6.08
CA ARG A 30 -3.93 -11.68 5.34
C ARG A 30 -2.64 -11.11 4.74
N PRO A 31 -1.49 -11.09 5.44
CA PRO A 31 -0.25 -10.57 4.87
C PRO A 31 0.20 -11.31 3.60
N GLY A 32 0.03 -12.63 3.56
CA GLY A 32 0.38 -13.44 2.39
C GLY A 32 -0.49 -13.12 1.17
N HIS A 33 -1.80 -12.95 1.39
CA HIS A 33 -2.75 -12.55 0.34
C HIS A 33 -2.42 -11.15 -0.21
N MET A 34 -2.15 -10.19 0.68
CA MET A 34 -1.78 -8.83 0.27
C MET A 34 -0.48 -8.82 -0.54
N ASN A 35 0.53 -9.59 -0.12
CA ASN A 35 1.78 -9.72 -0.87
C ASN A 35 1.56 -10.32 -2.26
N TYR A 36 0.76 -11.39 -2.36
CA TYR A 36 0.41 -12.00 -3.64
C TYR A 36 -0.31 -11.01 -4.57
N ILE A 37 -1.29 -10.27 -4.06
CA ILE A 37 -2.07 -9.29 -4.82
C ILE A 37 -1.16 -8.19 -5.37
N ILE A 38 -0.35 -7.57 -4.52
CA ILE A 38 0.55 -6.48 -4.91
C ILE A 38 1.57 -6.97 -5.95
N THR A 39 2.21 -8.12 -5.70
CA THR A 39 3.18 -8.72 -6.63
C THR A 39 2.55 -9.04 -7.98
N SER A 40 1.34 -9.62 -7.97
CA SER A 40 0.61 -9.96 -9.20
C SER A 40 0.18 -8.72 -9.98
N LEU A 41 -0.25 -7.66 -9.29
CA LEU A 41 -0.60 -6.39 -9.90
C LEU A 41 0.62 -5.75 -10.58
N LEU A 42 1.75 -5.67 -9.89
CA LEU A 42 2.99 -5.14 -10.44
C LEU A 42 3.42 -5.93 -11.68
N ARG A 43 3.42 -7.27 -11.61
CA ARG A 43 3.76 -8.11 -12.77
C ARG A 43 2.83 -7.89 -13.97
N ARG A 44 1.53 -7.67 -13.74
CA ARG A 44 0.56 -7.38 -14.80
C ARG A 44 0.75 -5.99 -15.42
N VAL A 45 1.15 -5.00 -14.63
CA VAL A 45 1.36 -3.61 -15.09
C VAL A 45 2.69 -3.48 -15.85
N TYR A 46 3.77 -4.05 -15.33
CA TYR A 46 5.12 -3.91 -15.91
C TYR A 46 5.47 -5.02 -16.92
N GLY A 47 4.75 -6.15 -16.88
CA GLY A 47 4.96 -7.30 -17.77
C GLY A 47 6.15 -8.19 -17.38
N ASP A 48 6.33 -9.27 -18.14
CA ASP A 48 7.38 -10.28 -17.86
C ASP A 48 8.79 -9.86 -18.32
N LYS A 49 8.91 -8.79 -19.13
CA LYS A 49 10.18 -8.33 -19.72
C LYS A 49 10.61 -6.99 -19.13
N MET A 50 10.81 -6.95 -17.82
CA MET A 50 11.29 -5.76 -17.12
C MET A 50 12.77 -5.51 -17.41
N ARG A 51 13.12 -4.22 -17.53
CA ARG A 51 14.50 -3.74 -17.52
C ARG A 51 14.85 -3.21 -16.13
N TYR A 52 16.12 -2.97 -15.89
CA TYR A 52 16.61 -2.45 -14.61
C TYR A 52 15.88 -1.16 -14.15
N ALA A 53 15.56 -0.25 -15.08
CA ALA A 53 14.80 0.96 -14.78
C ALA A 53 13.41 0.64 -14.20
N ASP A 54 12.72 -0.36 -14.75
CA ASP A 54 11.39 -0.77 -14.30
C ASP A 54 11.47 -1.41 -12.91
N HIS A 55 12.53 -2.18 -12.63
CA HIS A 55 12.77 -2.71 -11.29
C HIS A 55 13.00 -1.59 -10.26
N ASN A 56 13.81 -0.60 -10.60
CA ASN A 56 14.05 0.54 -9.72
C ASN A 56 12.78 1.37 -9.50
N GLU A 57 11.95 1.55 -10.53
CA GLU A 57 10.65 2.22 -10.41
C GLU A 57 9.73 1.47 -9.44
N VAL A 58 9.58 0.16 -9.59
CA VAL A 58 8.78 -0.68 -8.67
C VAL A 58 9.27 -0.54 -7.23
N MET A 59 10.59 -0.64 -7.00
CA MET A 59 11.17 -0.49 -5.67
C MET A 59 10.92 0.90 -5.09
N GLY A 60 11.02 1.94 -5.92
CA GLY A 60 10.70 3.32 -5.53
C GLY A 60 9.23 3.49 -5.13
N VAL A 61 8.30 2.94 -5.92
CA VAL A 61 6.86 2.97 -5.64
C VAL A 61 6.54 2.28 -4.32
N LEU A 62 7.07 1.07 -4.10
CA LEU A 62 6.83 0.31 -2.86
C LEU A 62 7.38 1.04 -1.62
N SER A 63 8.57 1.62 -1.73
CA SER A 63 9.17 2.43 -0.67
C SER A 63 8.30 3.66 -0.35
N ALA A 64 7.84 4.37 -1.37
CA ALA A 64 6.97 5.53 -1.21
C ALA A 64 5.62 5.16 -0.57
N VAL A 65 5.03 4.03 -0.95
CA VAL A 65 3.79 3.52 -0.34
C VAL A 65 3.98 3.24 1.15
N SER A 66 5.10 2.60 1.53
CA SER A 66 5.42 2.34 2.94
C SER A 66 5.57 3.64 3.75
N GLN A 67 6.33 4.61 3.23
CA GLN A 67 6.54 5.90 3.89
C GLN A 67 5.25 6.73 4.00
N GLU A 68 4.43 6.75 2.95
CA GLU A 68 3.12 7.41 2.96
C GLU A 68 2.18 6.75 3.98
N PHE A 69 2.19 5.41 4.09
CA PHE A 69 1.41 4.68 5.09
C PHE A 69 1.85 5.07 6.51
N TYR A 70 3.15 5.01 6.78
CA TYR A 70 3.70 5.37 8.07
C TYR A 70 3.34 6.80 8.47
N ARG A 71 3.59 7.77 7.59
CA ARG A 71 3.36 9.19 7.90
C ARG A 71 1.88 9.54 8.13
N ARG A 72 0.96 8.94 7.38
CA ARG A 72 -0.47 9.34 7.40
C ARG A 72 -1.34 8.50 8.33
N TRP A 73 -0.93 7.27 8.66
CA TRP A 73 -1.73 6.36 9.48
C TRP A 73 -0.98 5.89 10.72
N THR A 74 0.28 5.45 10.60
CA THR A 74 1.04 4.96 11.75
C THR A 74 1.41 6.08 12.72
N ALA A 75 2.00 7.18 12.23
CA ALA A 75 2.46 8.27 13.09
C ALA A 75 1.32 8.91 13.91
N PRO A 76 0.13 9.21 13.37
CA PRO A 76 -0.99 9.67 14.21
C PRO A 76 -1.42 8.68 15.28
N TYR A 77 -1.41 7.38 14.97
CA TYR A 77 -1.68 6.34 15.95
C TYR A 77 -0.61 6.28 17.05
N GLU A 78 0.66 6.47 16.68
CA GLU A 78 1.77 6.55 17.64
C GLU A 78 1.62 7.79 18.55
N ASP A 79 1.26 8.95 17.99
CA ASP A 79 0.98 10.17 18.76
C ASP A 79 -0.14 9.93 19.80
N GLU A 80 -1.22 9.24 19.40
CA GLU A 80 -2.30 8.83 20.32
C GLU A 80 -1.79 7.90 21.43
N LYS A 81 -0.90 6.95 21.09
CA LYS A 81 -0.31 6.03 22.07
C LYS A 81 0.69 6.69 22.99
N ILE A 82 1.47 7.66 22.51
CA ILE A 82 2.36 8.47 23.33
C ILE A 82 1.56 9.28 24.35
N ALA A 83 0.43 9.89 23.93
CA ALA A 83 -0.44 10.62 24.84
C ALA A 83 -1.07 9.72 25.92
N ALA A 84 -1.39 8.46 25.58
CA ALA A 84 -2.04 7.51 26.48
C ALA A 84 -1.06 6.78 27.43
N GLU A 85 0.08 6.32 26.91
CA GLU A 85 0.99 5.39 27.59
C GLU A 85 2.36 6.02 27.92
N GLY A 86 2.62 7.22 27.41
CA GLY A 86 3.92 7.90 27.48
C GLY A 86 4.84 7.55 26.30
N ASP A 87 5.80 8.44 26.04
CA ASP A 87 6.82 8.23 25.00
C ASP A 87 8.01 7.40 25.52
N VAL A 88 8.80 6.89 24.59
CA VAL A 88 10.10 6.27 24.87
C VAL A 88 11.00 7.29 25.56
N ARG A 89 11.53 6.93 26.74
CA ARG A 89 12.48 7.74 27.50
C ARG A 89 13.92 7.40 27.16
#